data_AF-A0AAV6C779-F1
#
_entry.id   AF-A0AAV6C779-F1
#
_cell.length_a   1.000
_cell.length_b   1.000
_cell.length_c   1.000
_cell.angle_alpha   90.00
_cell.angle_beta   90.00
_cell.angle_gamma   90.00
#
_symmetry.space_group_name_H-M   'P 1'
#
loop_
_entity.id
_entity.type
_entity.pdbx_description
1 polymer ?
#
loop_
_entity_poly.entity_id
_entity_poly.type
_entity_poly.pdbx_seq_one_letter_code
_entity_poly.pdbx_strand_id
1 'polypeptide(L)'
;MSDSKESSDRFHPGMPAIPGVSQQSAASFGPAGGGPARGISPRGLRGLILLGVALLLCGVAGLWIHAQLNRHRVQAISTTDPADVLQNDRADAPLPASSEALPERIGPGKIARLDELAKPWSSVVFTFLRQDTHEEVPAIIVRLPGTAERSSSYWAFSLVEPYGKCQLLFVTEPQKLASQFGYTAHHPMVADPCNGAVFDPLGMGVRPDGAWVRGAIVQGGAVRPPISIELSIQGENLYADRIE
;
A
#
# COMPACT_ATOMS: atom_id res chain seq x y z
N MET A 1 -7.83 -41.35 60.54
CA MET A 1 -6.78 -40.83 59.64
C MET A 1 -7.26 -39.46 59.19
N SER A 2 -6.63 -38.41 59.71
CA SER A 2 -7.00 -37.02 59.46
C SER A 2 -6.24 -36.53 58.23
N ASP A 3 -6.96 -36.14 57.18
CA ASP A 3 -6.39 -35.46 56.01
C ASP A 3 -6.49 -33.94 56.23
N SER A 4 -5.32 -33.31 56.35
CA SER A 4 -5.14 -31.87 56.41
C SER A 4 -5.12 -31.29 54.99
N LYS A 5 -6.07 -30.41 54.67
CA LYS A 5 -6.08 -29.68 53.39
C LYS A 5 -5.34 -28.35 53.59
N GLU A 6 -4.08 -28.32 53.18
CA GLU A 6 -3.19 -27.15 53.26
C GLU A 6 -3.64 -26.07 52.25
N SER A 7 -3.83 -24.84 52.74
CA SER A 7 -4.24 -23.69 51.93
C SER A 7 -3.04 -23.07 51.21
N SER A 8 -3.04 -23.17 49.88
CA SER A 8 -2.11 -22.46 49.01
C SER A 8 -2.53 -21.00 48.86
N ASP A 9 -2.04 -20.12 49.73
CA ASP A 9 -2.26 -18.67 49.61
C ASP A 9 -0.99 -17.89 49.99
N ARG A 10 0.15 -18.29 49.39
CA ARG A 10 1.49 -17.82 49.77
C ARG A 10 2.06 -16.72 48.87
N PHE A 11 1.42 -16.35 47.76
CA PHE A 11 2.00 -15.36 46.84
C PHE A 11 0.98 -14.38 46.27
N HIS A 12 0.52 -13.46 47.10
CA HIS A 12 -0.07 -12.20 46.65
C HIS A 12 0.67 -11.03 47.32
N PRO A 13 1.69 -10.43 46.66
CA PRO A 13 2.27 -9.18 47.15
C PRO A 13 1.22 -8.06 47.05
N GLY A 14 0.90 -7.43 48.18
CA GLY A 14 0.00 -6.27 48.21
C GLY A 14 0.58 -5.11 47.42
N MET A 15 -0.19 -4.56 46.47
CA MET A 15 0.23 -3.40 45.69
C MET A 15 0.32 -2.16 46.58
N PRO A 16 1.38 -1.35 46.47
CA PRO A 16 1.49 -0.09 47.20
C PRO A 16 0.42 0.91 46.73
N ALA A 17 -0.29 1.51 47.67
CA ALA A 17 -1.33 2.50 47.38
C ALA A 17 -0.72 3.80 46.86
N ILE A 18 -1.15 4.24 45.67
CA ILE A 18 -0.79 5.55 45.10
C ILE A 18 -1.73 6.60 45.71
N PRO A 19 -1.22 7.65 46.39
CA PRO A 19 -2.06 8.73 46.88
C PRO A 19 -2.80 9.43 45.74
N GLY A 20 -4.14 9.49 45.81
CA GLY A 20 -4.98 10.26 44.88
C GLY A 20 -5.86 9.46 43.91
N VAL A 21 -5.91 8.12 43.99
CA VAL A 21 -6.81 7.31 43.15
C VAL A 21 -7.84 6.57 44.00
N SER A 22 -9.11 6.90 43.83
CA SER A 22 -10.23 6.19 44.46
C SER A 22 -10.38 4.80 43.84
N GLN A 23 -9.93 3.75 44.54
CA GLN A 23 -10.22 2.36 44.14
C GLN A 23 -11.67 2.02 44.51
N GLN A 24 -12.50 1.84 43.49
CA GLN A 24 -13.88 1.40 43.64
C GLN A 24 -13.87 -0.12 43.78
N SER A 25 -13.84 -0.63 45.02
CA SER A 25 -13.95 -2.06 45.29
C SER A 25 -15.33 -2.58 44.92
N ALA A 26 -15.33 -3.71 44.21
CA ALA A 26 -16.49 -4.51 43.89
C ALA A 26 -17.24 -4.92 45.16
N ALA A 27 -18.49 -4.50 45.28
CA ALA A 27 -19.41 -4.99 46.29
C ALA A 27 -20.22 -6.16 45.71
N SER A 28 -19.89 -7.35 46.16
CA SER A 28 -20.73 -8.54 46.10
C SER A 28 -22.01 -8.29 46.91
N PHE A 29 -23.17 -8.42 46.27
CA PHE A 29 -24.46 -8.58 46.95
C PHE A 29 -25.11 -9.88 46.51
N GLY A 30 -25.28 -10.79 47.49
CA GLY A 30 -26.10 -11.99 47.37
C GLY A 30 -27.61 -11.69 47.47
N PRO A 31 -28.47 -12.72 47.37
CA PRO A 31 -29.69 -12.68 46.56
C PRO A 31 -30.96 -12.39 47.37
N ALA A 32 -31.93 -11.71 46.75
CA ALA A 32 -33.35 -11.78 47.10
C ALA A 32 -34.23 -11.23 45.97
N GLY A 33 -35.31 -11.93 45.65
CA GLY A 33 -36.47 -11.36 44.96
C GLY A 33 -36.70 -11.87 43.53
N GLY A 34 -37.70 -12.74 43.39
CA GLY A 34 -38.13 -13.29 42.12
C GLY A 34 -39.01 -12.36 41.28
N GLY A 35 -39.03 -12.59 39.97
CA GLY A 35 -39.90 -11.95 38.98
C GLY A 35 -39.51 -12.41 37.57
N PRO A 36 -40.46 -12.63 36.65
CA PRO A 36 -40.48 -13.86 35.85
C PRO A 36 -39.60 -13.84 34.60
N ALA A 37 -39.09 -15.03 34.27
CA ALA A 37 -38.52 -15.37 32.99
C ALA A 37 -39.51 -15.08 31.86
N ARG A 38 -39.22 -14.06 31.04
CA ARG A 38 -39.93 -13.83 29.78
C ARG A 38 -39.44 -14.89 28.79
N GLY A 39 -40.28 -15.91 28.61
CA GLY A 39 -40.07 -16.97 27.64
C GLY A 39 -39.87 -16.40 26.23
N ILE A 40 -38.75 -16.77 25.63
CA ILE A 40 -38.48 -16.51 24.22
C ILE A 40 -39.39 -17.46 23.44
N SER A 41 -40.46 -16.91 22.86
CA SER A 41 -41.36 -17.66 21.99
C SER A 41 -40.64 -18.08 20.70
N PRO A 42 -40.74 -19.34 20.25
CA PRO A 42 -39.96 -19.87 19.12
C PRO A 42 -40.52 -19.46 17.74
N ARG A 43 -41.42 -18.47 17.66
CA ARG A 43 -42.05 -18.03 16.40
C ARG A 43 -41.47 -16.72 15.83
N GLY A 44 -40.63 -16.01 16.57
CA GLY A 44 -39.99 -14.77 16.10
C GLY A 44 -38.66 -14.96 15.34
N LEU A 45 -38.06 -16.15 15.41
CA LEU A 45 -36.70 -16.38 14.87
C LEU A 45 -36.67 -16.62 13.34
N ARG A 46 -37.81 -16.95 12.72
CA ARG A 46 -37.87 -17.18 11.26
C ARG A 46 -37.90 -15.88 10.43
N GLY A 47 -38.37 -14.77 11.00
CA GLY A 47 -38.42 -13.48 10.31
C GLY A 47 -37.07 -12.76 10.21
N LEU A 48 -36.23 -12.89 11.25
CA LEU A 48 -34.92 -12.24 11.31
C LEU A 48 -33.85 -12.98 10.46
N ILE A 49 -33.96 -14.31 10.31
CA ILE A 49 -33.03 -15.09 9.48
C ILE A 49 -33.24 -14.78 8.00
N LEU A 50 -34.49 -14.63 7.53
CA LEU A 50 -34.77 -14.29 6.13
C LEU A 50 -34.30 -12.89 5.74
N LEU A 51 -34.44 -11.90 6.64
CA LEU A 51 -33.95 -10.54 6.40
C LEU A 51 -32.42 -10.47 6.39
N GLY A 52 -31.76 -11.22 7.29
CA GLY A 52 -30.29 -11.32 7.34
C GLY A 52 -29.70 -11.99 6.11
N VAL A 53 -30.32 -13.07 5.61
CA VAL A 53 -29.87 -13.76 4.38
C VAL A 53 -30.11 -12.89 3.14
N ALA A 54 -31.23 -12.16 3.06
CA ALA A 54 -31.48 -11.25 1.94
C ALA A 54 -30.49 -10.07 1.88
N LEU A 55 -30.13 -9.48 3.02
CA LEU A 55 -29.12 -8.42 3.09
C LEU A 55 -27.72 -8.93 2.76
N LEU A 56 -27.38 -10.15 3.18
CA LEU A 56 -26.09 -10.77 2.89
C LEU A 56 -25.96 -11.14 1.40
N LEU A 57 -27.03 -11.66 0.78
CA LEU A 57 -27.06 -11.91 -0.67
C LEU A 57 -27.02 -10.62 -1.49
N CYS A 58 -27.70 -9.55 -1.07
CA CYS A 58 -27.62 -8.24 -1.73
C CYS A 58 -26.23 -7.60 -1.58
N GLY A 59 -25.60 -7.72 -0.41
CA GLY A 59 -24.24 -7.22 -0.17
C GLY A 59 -23.20 -7.95 -1.03
N VAL A 60 -23.27 -9.28 -1.11
CA VAL A 60 -22.37 -10.09 -1.95
C VAL A 60 -22.61 -9.82 -3.43
N ALA A 61 -23.86 -9.69 -3.88
CA ALA A 61 -24.18 -9.32 -5.27
C ALA A 61 -23.70 -7.90 -5.61
N GLY A 62 -23.85 -6.93 -4.71
CA GLY A 62 -23.35 -5.56 -4.89
C GLY A 62 -21.82 -5.50 -5.00
N LEU A 63 -21.11 -6.24 -4.14
CA LEU A 63 -19.65 -6.39 -4.20
C LEU A 63 -19.20 -7.08 -5.50
N TRP A 64 -19.93 -8.10 -5.96
CA TRP A 64 -19.65 -8.79 -7.23
C TRP A 64 -19.88 -7.89 -8.44
N ILE A 65 -21.00 -7.14 -8.49
CA ILE A 65 -21.31 -6.22 -9.58
C ILE A 65 -20.29 -5.08 -9.62
N HIS A 66 -19.92 -4.50 -8.47
CA HIS A 66 -18.90 -3.44 -8.41
C HIS A 66 -17.52 -3.95 -8.85
N ALA A 67 -17.13 -5.16 -8.44
CA ALA A 67 -15.89 -5.79 -8.89
C ALA A 67 -15.91 -6.12 -10.39
N GLN A 68 -17.06 -6.50 -10.95
CA GLN A 68 -17.21 -6.85 -12.37
C GLN A 68 -17.21 -5.61 -13.27
N LEU A 69 -17.83 -4.49 -12.85
CA LEU A 69 -17.75 -3.22 -13.58
C LEU A 69 -16.33 -2.64 -13.61
N ASN A 70 -15.56 -2.78 -12.52
CA ASN A 70 -14.15 -2.36 -12.51
C ASN A 70 -13.27 -3.23 -13.40
N ARG A 71 -13.55 -4.54 -13.54
CA ARG A 71 -12.83 -5.43 -14.46
C ARG A 71 -13.07 -5.08 -15.93
N HIS A 72 -14.28 -4.66 -16.31
CA HIS A 72 -14.58 -4.30 -17.69
C HIS A 72 -13.99 -2.95 -18.14
N ARG A 73 -13.64 -2.04 -17.21
CA ARG A 73 -12.91 -0.80 -17.56
C ARG A 73 -11.43 -1.02 -17.89
N VAL A 74 -10.84 -2.15 -17.46
CA VAL A 74 -9.43 -2.47 -17.74
C VAL A 74 -9.25 -3.17 -19.11
N GLN A 75 -10.34 -3.64 -19.74
CA GLN A 75 -10.29 -4.33 -21.05
C GLN A 75 -10.63 -3.44 -22.25
N ALA A 76 -10.94 -2.14 -22.06
CA ALA A 76 -11.20 -1.22 -23.17
C ALA A 76 -9.93 -0.74 -23.91
N ILE A 77 -8.74 -1.23 -23.54
CA ILE A 77 -7.48 -0.96 -24.24
C ILE A 77 -6.72 -2.28 -24.41
N SER A 78 -7.28 -3.23 -25.14
CA SER A 78 -6.54 -4.33 -25.81
C SER A 78 -7.51 -5.24 -26.55
N THR A 79 -7.98 -4.80 -27.73
CA THR A 79 -8.35 -5.75 -28.80
C THR A 79 -8.20 -5.02 -30.14
N THR A 80 -6.95 -4.82 -30.57
CA THR A 80 -6.66 -4.75 -32.00
C THR A 80 -6.39 -6.17 -32.42
N ASP A 81 -7.40 -6.79 -33.03
CA ASP A 81 -7.33 -8.12 -33.64
C ASP A 81 -6.39 -8.05 -34.87
N PRO A 82 -5.39 -8.95 -35.03
CA PRO A 82 -4.51 -8.95 -36.18
C PRO A 82 -4.89 -10.08 -37.15
N ALA A 83 -5.86 -9.86 -38.05
CA ALA A 83 -6.07 -10.73 -39.21
C ALA A 83 -7.03 -10.13 -40.26
N ASP A 84 -6.51 -9.22 -41.08
CA ASP A 84 -6.88 -8.88 -42.48
C ASP A 84 -6.37 -7.45 -42.68
N VAL A 85 -5.37 -7.16 -43.50
CA VAL A 85 -5.41 -7.30 -44.96
C VAL A 85 -3.98 -7.53 -45.45
N LEU A 86 -3.79 -8.64 -46.16
CA LEU A 86 -2.62 -8.86 -47.01
C LEU A 86 -2.73 -8.00 -48.28
N GLN A 87 -1.58 -7.46 -48.70
CA GLN A 87 -1.25 -6.90 -50.02
C GLN A 87 -1.78 -5.50 -50.40
N ASN A 88 -0.87 -4.52 -50.47
CA ASN A 88 -0.39 -4.07 -51.78
C ASN A 88 0.95 -3.30 -51.72
N ASP A 89 1.87 -3.77 -52.56
CA ASP A 89 2.91 -3.07 -53.35
C ASP A 89 3.76 -1.92 -52.77
N ARG A 90 5.00 -2.30 -52.45
CA ARG A 90 6.28 -1.73 -52.93
C ARG A 90 6.30 -0.24 -53.35
N ALA A 91 6.92 0.58 -52.52
CA ALA A 91 7.82 1.65 -52.96
C ALA A 91 8.96 1.80 -51.94
N ASP A 92 10.18 1.69 -52.43
CA ASP A 92 11.42 1.96 -51.71
C ASP A 92 11.37 3.32 -51.00
N ALA A 93 11.37 3.30 -49.67
CA ALA A 93 11.82 4.41 -48.84
C ALA A 93 12.71 3.81 -47.75
N PRO A 94 14.00 4.20 -47.64
CA PRO A 94 14.81 3.83 -46.48
C PRO A 94 14.09 4.33 -45.24
N LEU A 95 13.68 3.41 -44.37
CA LEU A 95 13.11 3.76 -43.07
C LEU A 95 14.12 4.69 -42.39
N PRO A 96 13.78 5.97 -42.10
CA PRO A 96 14.64 6.77 -41.26
C PRO A 96 14.69 6.05 -39.92
N ALA A 97 15.89 5.68 -39.48
CA ALA A 97 16.15 5.26 -38.12
C ALA A 97 15.54 6.33 -37.20
N SER A 98 14.39 6.03 -36.61
CA SER A 98 13.62 6.96 -35.77
C SER A 98 13.23 6.22 -34.52
N SER A 99 14.25 6.00 -33.69
CA SER A 99 14.15 6.24 -32.26
C SER A 99 15.59 6.43 -31.80
N GLU A 100 16.03 7.69 -31.68
CA GLU A 100 17.12 7.99 -30.78
C GLU A 100 16.63 7.57 -29.39
N ALA A 101 16.91 6.31 -29.02
CA ALA A 101 16.67 5.82 -27.69
C ALA A 101 17.43 6.76 -26.76
N LEU A 102 16.70 7.52 -25.94
CA LEU A 102 17.29 8.20 -24.79
C LEU A 102 18.20 7.19 -24.09
N PRO A 103 19.44 7.56 -23.74
CA PRO A 103 20.39 6.61 -23.16
C PRO A 103 19.70 5.91 -22.00
N GLU A 104 19.67 4.58 -22.07
CA GLU A 104 18.97 3.75 -21.11
C GLU A 104 19.57 4.02 -19.72
N ARG A 105 18.74 4.53 -18.81
CA ARG A 105 19.15 4.87 -17.45
C ARG A 105 19.14 3.58 -16.64
N ILE A 106 20.29 2.92 -16.56
CA ILE A 106 20.43 1.62 -15.90
C ILE A 106 21.21 1.78 -14.60
N GLY A 107 20.59 1.38 -13.48
CA GLY A 107 21.24 1.19 -12.19
C GLY A 107 21.58 -0.30 -11.95
N PRO A 108 22.47 -0.65 -11.01
CA PRO A 108 23.29 0.23 -10.20
C PRO A 108 24.23 1.10 -11.04
N GLY A 109 24.32 2.38 -10.71
CA GLY A 109 25.06 3.34 -11.53
C GLY A 109 24.40 4.71 -11.59
N LYS A 110 24.91 5.57 -12.48
CA LYS A 110 24.42 6.93 -12.66
C LYS A 110 23.03 6.90 -13.30
N ILE A 111 22.03 7.44 -12.61
CA ILE A 111 20.64 7.45 -13.08
C ILE A 111 20.14 8.85 -13.50
N ALA A 112 20.72 9.91 -12.95
CA ALA A 112 20.33 11.28 -13.25
C ALA A 112 21.43 12.29 -12.84
N ARG A 113 21.32 13.53 -13.34
CA ARG A 113 22.01 14.69 -12.76
C ARG A 113 21.10 15.43 -11.77
N LEU A 114 21.70 16.20 -10.85
CA LEU A 114 20.93 16.98 -9.86
C LEU A 114 20.07 18.07 -10.51
N ASP A 115 20.51 18.65 -11.63
CA ASP A 115 19.79 19.71 -12.35
C ASP A 115 18.56 19.19 -13.11
N GLU A 116 18.60 17.94 -13.58
CA GLU A 116 17.42 17.25 -14.13
C GLU A 116 16.29 17.15 -13.09
N LEU A 117 16.66 17.11 -11.81
CA LEU A 117 15.76 16.99 -10.67
C LEU A 117 15.73 18.26 -9.79
N ALA A 118 15.94 19.44 -10.40
CA ALA A 118 16.08 20.69 -9.65
C ALA A 118 14.81 21.11 -8.89
N LYS A 119 13.62 20.81 -9.43
CA LYS A 119 12.34 21.25 -8.86
C LYS A 119 11.78 20.19 -7.90
N PRO A 120 11.21 20.56 -6.74
CA PRO A 120 10.45 19.63 -5.93
C PRO A 120 9.41 18.89 -6.79
N TRP A 121 9.32 17.58 -6.58
CA TRP A 121 8.45 16.64 -7.27
C TRP A 121 8.77 16.35 -8.73
N SER A 122 9.87 16.89 -9.29
CA SER A 122 10.40 16.37 -10.54
C SER A 122 10.82 14.91 -10.35
N SER A 123 10.66 14.10 -11.39
CA SER A 123 10.95 12.67 -11.31
C SER A 123 11.57 12.15 -12.59
N VAL A 124 12.36 11.09 -12.45
CA VAL A 124 12.98 10.37 -13.55
C VAL A 124 12.70 8.88 -13.38
N VAL A 125 12.17 8.26 -14.44
CA VAL A 125 12.04 6.80 -14.52
C VAL A 125 13.35 6.22 -15.04
N PHE A 126 13.74 5.07 -14.50
CA PHE A 126 14.96 4.35 -14.86
C PHE A 126 14.76 2.84 -14.64
N THR A 127 15.68 2.03 -15.13
CA THR A 127 15.69 0.58 -14.91
C THR A 127 16.76 0.24 -13.90
N PHE A 128 16.44 -0.57 -12.88
CA PHE A 128 17.42 -1.11 -11.94
C PHE A 128 17.66 -2.58 -12.27
N LEU A 129 18.88 -2.93 -12.66
CA LEU A 129 19.30 -4.30 -12.92
C LEU A 129 19.81 -4.95 -11.63
N ARG A 130 19.08 -5.94 -11.11
CA ARG A 130 19.53 -6.74 -9.98
C ARG A 130 20.79 -7.51 -10.38
N GLN A 131 21.89 -7.29 -9.66
CA GLN A 131 23.19 -7.89 -10.01
C GLN A 131 23.24 -9.41 -9.75
N ASP A 132 22.43 -9.89 -8.81
CA ASP A 132 22.35 -11.29 -8.41
C ASP A 132 21.43 -12.10 -9.35
N THR A 133 20.27 -11.56 -9.70
CA THR A 133 19.27 -12.27 -10.53
C THR A 133 19.28 -11.89 -12.00
N HIS A 134 19.97 -10.80 -12.38
CA HIS A 134 19.89 -10.15 -13.70
C HIS A 134 18.46 -9.72 -14.07
N GLU A 135 17.60 -9.52 -13.08
CA GLU A 135 16.24 -9.02 -13.27
C GLU A 135 16.25 -7.50 -13.47
N GLU A 136 15.53 -7.04 -14.49
CA GLU A 136 15.26 -5.62 -14.73
C GLU A 136 14.03 -5.17 -13.93
N VAL A 137 14.24 -4.22 -13.03
CA VAL A 137 13.19 -3.67 -12.17
C VAL A 137 12.90 -2.24 -12.62
N PRO A 138 11.68 -1.93 -13.13
CA PRO A 138 11.32 -0.56 -13.42
C PRO A 138 11.28 0.25 -12.13
N ALA A 139 11.93 1.40 -12.12
CA ALA A 139 12.11 2.22 -10.95
C ALA A 139 11.91 3.71 -11.27
N ILE A 140 11.73 4.50 -10.21
CA ILE A 140 11.62 5.95 -10.33
C ILE A 140 12.41 6.60 -9.21
N ILE A 141 13.06 7.72 -9.52
CA ILE A 141 13.58 8.66 -8.53
C ILE A 141 12.72 9.92 -8.55
N VAL A 142 12.37 10.40 -7.36
CA VAL A 142 11.55 11.59 -7.15
C VAL A 142 12.34 12.58 -6.29
N ARG A 143 12.37 13.85 -6.72
CA ARG A 143 12.87 14.96 -5.93
C ARG A 143 11.85 15.30 -4.84
N LEU A 144 12.22 15.16 -3.58
CA LEU A 144 11.38 15.59 -2.45
C LEU A 144 11.62 17.08 -2.13
N PRO A 145 10.75 17.77 -1.38
CA PRO A 145 11.10 19.03 -0.77
C PRO A 145 12.33 18.88 0.15
N GLY A 146 13.29 19.80 0.08
CA GLY A 146 14.52 19.74 0.87
C GLY A 146 15.73 20.33 0.15
N THR A 147 16.93 20.08 0.67
CA THR A 147 18.20 20.56 0.09
C THR A 147 18.70 19.61 -0.98
N ALA A 148 18.87 20.10 -2.21
CA ALA A 148 19.20 19.28 -3.38
C ALA A 148 20.53 18.51 -3.29
N GLU A 149 21.45 18.92 -2.42
CA GLU A 149 22.75 18.28 -2.21
C GLU A 149 22.68 17.07 -1.26
N ARG A 150 21.53 16.80 -0.65
CA ARG A 150 21.35 15.68 0.28
C ARG A 150 20.56 14.55 -0.38
N SER A 151 21.08 13.32 -0.30
CA SER A 151 20.39 12.13 -0.79
C SER A 151 19.00 11.96 -0.16
N SER A 152 18.84 12.37 1.10
CA SER A 152 17.54 12.36 1.81
C SER A 152 16.46 13.24 1.19
N SER A 153 16.83 14.15 0.28
CA SER A 153 15.90 15.00 -0.46
C SER A 153 15.52 14.41 -1.82
N TYR A 154 15.87 13.13 -2.02
CA TYR A 154 15.43 12.28 -3.11
C TYR A 154 14.87 10.99 -2.53
N TRP A 155 13.99 10.36 -3.30
CA TRP A 155 13.50 9.04 -2.99
C TRP A 155 13.44 8.23 -4.27
N ALA A 156 14.17 7.13 -4.28
CA ALA A 156 14.07 6.14 -5.35
C ALA A 156 13.41 4.88 -4.82
N PHE A 157 12.56 4.29 -5.65
CA PHE A 157 11.82 3.08 -5.31
C PHE A 157 11.45 2.31 -6.58
N SER A 158 11.20 1.01 -6.40
CA SER A 158 10.66 0.14 -7.45
C SER A 158 9.24 0.56 -7.80
N LEU A 159 8.93 0.65 -9.09
CA LEU A 159 7.57 0.80 -9.58
C LEU A 159 6.79 -0.52 -9.54
N VAL A 160 7.38 -1.63 -9.09
CA VAL A 160 6.69 -2.91 -8.92
C VAL A 160 6.23 -3.08 -7.47
N GLU A 161 4.96 -3.43 -7.28
CA GLU A 161 4.41 -3.76 -5.97
C GLU A 161 5.19 -4.91 -5.31
N PRO A 162 5.55 -4.83 -4.01
CA PRO A 162 6.43 -5.80 -3.34
C PRO A 162 5.95 -7.27 -3.37
N TYR A 163 4.64 -7.51 -3.43
CA TYR A 163 4.04 -8.85 -3.39
C TYR A 163 3.10 -9.13 -4.56
N GLY A 164 3.09 -8.24 -5.55
CA GLY A 164 2.15 -8.29 -6.66
C GLY A 164 2.86 -8.16 -8.00
N LYS A 165 2.05 -7.98 -9.05
CA LYS A 165 2.53 -7.68 -10.40
C LYS A 165 2.13 -6.28 -10.84
N CYS A 166 1.59 -5.50 -9.91
CA CYS A 166 0.99 -4.23 -10.20
C CYS A 166 2.07 -3.16 -10.25
N GLN A 167 1.96 -2.29 -11.24
CA GLN A 167 2.85 -1.17 -11.38
C GLN A 167 2.32 0.00 -10.56
N LEU A 168 3.12 0.47 -9.61
CA LEU A 168 2.87 1.67 -8.84
C LEU A 168 2.88 2.90 -9.75
N LEU A 169 2.04 3.87 -9.41
CA LEU A 169 1.88 5.12 -10.15
C LEU A 169 2.37 6.27 -9.28
N PHE A 170 3.28 7.09 -9.80
CA PHE A 170 3.57 8.40 -9.21
C PHE A 170 2.51 9.40 -9.69
N VAL A 171 1.58 9.75 -8.81
CA VAL A 171 0.41 10.57 -9.11
C VAL A 171 0.67 12.00 -8.66
N THR A 172 0.93 12.89 -9.62
CA THR A 172 1.16 14.32 -9.39
C THR A 172 -0.12 15.16 -9.44
N GLU A 173 -1.19 14.62 -10.03
CA GLU A 173 -2.46 15.30 -10.23
C GLU A 173 -3.44 14.98 -9.07
N PRO A 174 -3.78 15.95 -8.21
CA PRO A 174 -4.65 15.69 -7.05
C PRO A 174 -6.05 15.19 -7.44
N GLN A 175 -6.56 15.64 -8.59
CA GLN A 175 -7.87 15.22 -9.10
C GLN A 175 -7.87 13.74 -9.51
N LYS A 176 -6.77 13.26 -10.11
CA LYS A 176 -6.60 11.84 -10.45
C LYS A 176 -6.56 10.99 -9.19
N LEU A 177 -5.82 11.45 -8.17
CA LEU A 177 -5.73 10.77 -6.88
C LEU A 177 -7.11 10.66 -6.20
N ALA A 178 -7.86 11.76 -6.15
CA ALA A 178 -9.18 11.79 -5.54
C ALA A 178 -10.20 10.92 -6.32
N SER A 179 -10.21 11.02 -7.64
CA SER A 179 -11.21 10.31 -8.46
C SER A 179 -10.94 8.81 -8.61
N GLN A 180 -9.67 8.39 -8.69
CA GLN A 180 -9.32 6.99 -8.92
C GLN A 180 -9.05 6.21 -7.63
N PHE A 181 -8.53 6.89 -6.61
CA PHE A 181 -8.12 6.27 -5.35
C PHE A 181 -8.94 6.75 -4.15
N GLY A 182 -9.85 7.72 -4.31
CA GLY A 182 -10.65 8.23 -3.19
C GLY A 182 -9.83 8.99 -2.15
N TYR A 183 -8.59 9.39 -2.48
CA TYR A 183 -7.67 10.02 -1.53
C TYR A 183 -7.33 11.45 -1.95
N THR A 184 -7.35 12.37 -0.99
CA THR A 184 -6.99 13.79 -1.23
C THR A 184 -5.66 14.10 -0.57
N ALA A 185 -4.73 14.65 -1.34
CA ALA A 185 -3.40 15.05 -0.89
C ALA A 185 -3.05 16.45 -1.40
N HIS A 186 -2.13 17.13 -0.70
CA HIS A 186 -1.61 18.44 -1.08
C HIS A 186 -0.29 18.36 -1.86
N HIS A 187 0.23 17.15 -2.04
CA HIS A 187 1.46 16.86 -2.77
C HIS A 187 1.30 15.56 -3.56
N PRO A 188 2.20 15.30 -4.53
CA PRO A 188 2.22 14.06 -5.28
C PRO A 188 2.36 12.84 -4.38
N MET A 189 1.65 11.78 -4.73
CA MET A 189 1.61 10.53 -3.97
C MET A 189 2.02 9.36 -4.86
N VAL A 190 2.30 8.21 -4.25
CA VAL A 190 2.43 6.96 -5.00
C VAL A 190 1.16 6.16 -4.76
N ALA A 191 0.61 5.54 -5.79
CA ALA A 191 -0.62 4.79 -5.68
C ALA A 191 -0.53 3.44 -6.38
N ASP A 192 -1.19 2.43 -5.82
CA ASP A 192 -1.29 1.09 -6.37
C ASP A 192 -2.69 0.86 -6.94
N PRO A 193 -2.83 0.73 -8.28
CA PRO A 193 -4.13 0.56 -8.93
C PRO A 193 -4.82 -0.77 -8.60
N CYS A 194 -4.12 -1.77 -8.06
CA CYS A 194 -4.67 -3.10 -7.85
C CYS A 194 -5.34 -3.28 -6.49
N ASN A 195 -4.76 -2.71 -5.44
CA ASN A 195 -5.26 -2.84 -4.06
C ASN A 195 -5.76 -1.48 -3.49
N GLY A 196 -5.71 -0.41 -4.29
CA GLY A 196 -6.13 0.93 -3.90
C GLY A 196 -5.23 1.59 -2.86
N ALA A 197 -4.02 1.06 -2.65
CA ALA A 197 -3.08 1.62 -1.69
C ALA A 197 -2.55 2.98 -2.15
N VAL A 198 -2.35 3.87 -1.18
CA VAL A 198 -1.73 5.17 -1.39
C VAL A 198 -0.59 5.30 -0.40
N PHE A 199 0.57 5.72 -0.90
CA PHE A 199 1.80 5.86 -0.15
C PHE A 199 2.26 7.32 -0.15
N ASP A 200 2.60 7.84 1.03
CA ASP A 200 3.10 9.20 1.21
C ASP A 200 4.63 9.24 1.05
N PRO A 201 5.16 9.94 0.01
CA PRO A 201 6.60 10.11 -0.18
C PRO A 201 7.32 10.79 1.00
N LEU A 202 6.61 11.59 1.79
CA LEU A 202 7.17 12.30 2.94
C LEU A 202 7.05 11.51 4.24
N GLY A 203 6.15 10.53 4.28
CA GLY A 203 5.91 9.69 5.44
C GLY A 203 6.91 8.54 5.57
N MET A 204 7.22 8.18 6.82
CA MET A 204 7.95 6.96 7.16
C MET A 204 6.97 5.86 7.56
N GLY A 205 7.02 4.73 6.87
CA GLY A 205 6.29 3.51 7.21
C GLY A 205 7.19 2.45 7.83
N VAL A 206 6.56 1.41 8.35
CA VAL A 206 7.24 0.27 8.98
C VAL A 206 7.14 -0.93 8.06
N ARG A 207 8.28 -1.60 7.82
CA ARG A 207 8.36 -2.88 7.11
C ARG A 207 7.90 -4.04 8.01
N PRO A 208 7.61 -5.21 7.44
CA PRO A 208 7.26 -6.40 8.23
C PRO A 208 8.32 -6.82 9.26
N ASP A 209 9.59 -6.49 9.04
CA ASP A 209 10.70 -6.76 9.97
C ASP A 209 10.94 -5.64 11.00
N GLY A 210 10.09 -4.60 11.02
CA GLY A 210 10.17 -3.48 11.96
C GLY A 210 11.07 -2.32 11.51
N ALA A 211 11.77 -2.43 10.37
CA ALA A 211 12.58 -1.34 9.87
C ALA A 211 11.72 -0.17 9.35
N TRP A 212 12.18 1.07 9.62
CA TRP A 212 11.53 2.27 9.12
C TRP A 212 12.02 2.60 7.70
N VAL A 213 11.09 2.77 6.77
CA VAL A 213 11.38 3.12 5.38
C VAL A 213 10.43 4.21 4.89
N ARG A 214 10.84 4.95 3.87
CA ARG A 214 10.03 6.00 3.26
C ARG A 214 8.88 5.41 2.45
N GLY A 215 7.76 6.14 2.36
CA GLY A 215 6.58 5.72 1.60
C GLY A 215 5.50 5.14 2.50
N ALA A 216 5.16 5.82 3.59
CA ALA A 216 4.15 5.35 4.54
C ALA A 216 2.83 5.04 3.84
N ILE A 217 2.22 3.89 4.17
CA ILE A 217 0.87 3.56 3.69
C ILE A 217 -0.13 4.46 4.42
N VAL A 218 -0.85 5.29 3.66
CA VAL A 218 -1.87 6.20 4.20
C VAL A 218 -3.30 5.74 3.88
N GLN A 219 -3.46 4.81 2.95
CA GLN A 219 -4.73 4.18 2.60
C GLN A 219 -4.50 2.83 1.91
N GLY A 220 -5.51 1.96 1.92
CA GLY A 220 -5.63 0.77 1.07
C GLY A 220 -4.97 -0.49 1.65
N GLY A 221 -4.86 -1.53 0.82
CA GLY A 221 -4.55 -2.90 1.25
C GLY A 221 -3.07 -3.30 1.25
N ALA A 222 -2.14 -2.37 1.08
CA ALA A 222 -0.71 -2.70 1.03
C ALA A 222 -0.20 -3.19 2.39
N VAL A 223 0.68 -4.19 2.38
CA VAL A 223 1.27 -4.79 3.59
C VAL A 223 2.56 -4.08 4.01
N ARG A 224 3.23 -3.42 3.08
CA ARG A 224 4.47 -2.67 3.33
C ARG A 224 4.60 -1.46 2.39
N PRO A 225 5.42 -0.45 2.73
CA PRO A 225 5.85 0.60 1.82
C PRO A 225 6.50 0.08 0.52
N PRO A 226 6.69 0.91 -0.52
CA PRO A 226 7.41 0.52 -1.73
C PRO A 226 8.84 0.02 -1.46
N ILE A 227 9.36 -0.88 -2.31
CA ILE A 227 10.76 -1.35 -2.24
C ILE A 227 11.68 -0.17 -2.51
N SER A 228 12.51 0.20 -1.54
CA SER A 228 13.38 1.37 -1.64
C SER A 228 14.66 1.06 -2.42
N ILE A 229 15.19 2.07 -3.11
CA ILE A 229 16.50 2.04 -3.75
C ILE A 229 17.38 3.09 -3.07
N GLU A 230 18.52 2.66 -2.58
CA GLU A 230 19.53 3.50 -1.95
C GLU A 230 20.21 4.39 -2.99
N LEU A 231 20.45 5.64 -2.59
CA LEU A 231 20.99 6.67 -3.46
C LEU A 231 22.25 7.29 -2.86
N SER A 232 23.23 7.53 -3.72
CA SER A 232 24.39 8.38 -3.42
C SER A 232 24.47 9.55 -4.39
N ILE A 233 25.06 10.65 -3.90
CA ILE A 233 25.36 11.83 -4.71
C ILE A 233 26.87 11.91 -4.86
N GLN A 234 27.34 11.98 -6.10
CA GLN A 234 28.76 12.13 -6.42
C GLN A 234 28.92 13.33 -7.36
N GLY A 235 29.38 14.45 -6.80
CA GLY A 235 29.38 15.74 -7.49
C GLY A 235 27.95 16.14 -7.88
N GLU A 236 27.71 16.33 -9.18
CA GLU A 236 26.40 16.71 -9.72
C GLU A 236 25.54 15.52 -10.18
N ASN A 237 25.96 14.29 -9.87
CA ASN A 237 25.31 13.07 -10.37
C ASN A 237 24.67 12.29 -9.22
N LEU A 238 23.50 11.72 -9.51
CA LEU A 238 22.78 10.78 -8.66
C LEU A 238 23.04 9.36 -9.12
N TYR A 239 23.39 8.51 -8.16
CA TYR A 239 23.64 7.09 -8.36
C TYR A 239 22.60 6.27 -7.61
N ALA A 240 22.10 5.22 -8.27
CA ALA A 240 21.39 4.14 -7.61
C ALA A 240 22.41 3.08 -7.18
N ASP A 241 22.51 2.81 -5.89
CA ASP A 241 23.56 1.96 -5.34
C ASP A 241 23.06 0.54 -5.11
N ARG A 242 21.94 0.41 -4.39
CA ARG A 242 21.40 -0.87 -3.95
C ARG A 242 19.88 -0.83 -3.88
N ILE A 243 19.24 -1.90 -4.34
CA ILE A 243 17.83 -2.15 -4.08
C ILE A 243 17.69 -3.00 -2.82
N GLU A 244 16.66 -2.72 -2.02
CA GLU A 244 16.30 -3.51 -0.84
C GLU A 244 16.08 -5.02 -1.16
#